data_AF-A0A2E8WH43-F1
#
_entry.id   AF-A0A2E8WH43-F1
#
_cell.length_a   1.000
_cell.length_b   1.000
_cell.length_c   1.000
_cell.angle_alpha   90.00
_cell.angle_beta   90.00
_cell.angle_gamma   90.00
#
_symmetry.space_group_name_H-M   'P 1'
#
loop_
_entity.id
_entity.type
_entity.pdbx_description
1 polymer ?
#
loop_
_entity_poly.entity_id
_entity_poly.type
_entity_poly.pdbx_seq_one_letter_code
_entity_poly.pdbx_strand_id
1 'polypeptide(L)'
;MASLAEQFDTDGFCLAESVIPPEDVQSVIPRMDALIAGDYETGVPPHSGFRPGDPTDRLIKIDQPHLSDHMVRSFVSHPEIGRCAAEATGAGWVQLWAVQLLVKPSGSGSGGHIGFHQDT
;
A
#
# COMPACT_ATOMS: atom_id res chain seq x y z
N MET A 1 -12.94 -15.43 18.43
CA MET A 1 -12.71 -15.21 16.99
C MET A 1 -11.52 -16.06 16.59
N ALA A 2 -11.48 -16.59 15.37
CA ALA A 2 -10.30 -17.29 14.86
C ALA A 2 -9.11 -16.31 14.79
N SER A 3 -7.92 -16.78 15.13
CA SER A 3 -6.67 -16.02 15.02
C SER A 3 -6.37 -15.64 13.57
N LEU A 4 -5.45 -14.68 13.35
CA LEU A 4 -5.01 -14.33 11.99
C LEU A 4 -4.39 -15.54 11.28
N ALA A 5 -3.65 -16.38 12.01
CA ALA A 5 -3.05 -17.61 11.49
C ALA A 5 -4.11 -18.61 11.00
N GLU A 6 -5.14 -18.88 11.82
CA GLU A 6 -6.20 -19.84 11.46
C GLU A 6 -7.01 -19.39 10.23
N GLN A 7 -7.32 -18.09 10.14
CA GLN A 7 -8.01 -17.53 8.97
C GLN A 7 -7.13 -17.62 7.72
N PHE A 8 -5.86 -17.22 7.84
CA PHE A 8 -4.94 -17.23 6.72
C PHE A 8 -4.68 -18.65 6.19
N ASP A 9 -4.50 -19.63 7.08
CA ASP A 9 -4.30 -21.05 6.70
C ASP A 9 -5.53 -21.65 6.01
N THR A 10 -6.74 -21.26 6.44
CA THR A 10 -8.00 -21.80 5.89
C THR A 10 -8.39 -21.13 4.58
N ASP A 11 -8.32 -19.80 4.52
CA ASP A 11 -8.93 -18.99 3.45
C ASP A 11 -7.91 -18.41 2.47
N GLY A 12 -6.61 -18.44 2.80
CA GLY A 12 -5.55 -17.78 2.04
C GLY A 12 -5.50 -16.26 2.24
N PHE A 13 -6.34 -15.70 3.12
CA PHE A 13 -6.33 -14.30 3.54
C PHE A 13 -6.86 -14.18 4.99
N CYS A 14 -6.57 -13.06 5.65
CA CYS A 14 -7.11 -12.76 6.98
C CYS A 14 -7.43 -11.27 7.10
N LEU A 15 -8.37 -10.91 7.98
CA LEU A 15 -8.73 -9.52 8.26
C LEU A 15 -8.21 -9.10 9.64
N ALA A 16 -7.28 -8.14 9.65
CA ALA A 16 -6.81 -7.50 10.86
C ALA A 16 -7.50 -6.12 11.00
N GLU A 17 -8.25 -5.92 12.07
CA GLU A 17 -8.96 -4.68 12.31
C GLU A 17 -8.09 -3.66 13.04
N SER A 18 -8.26 -2.38 12.71
CA SER A 18 -7.64 -1.24 13.42
C SER A 18 -6.12 -1.35 13.63
N VAL A 19 -5.40 -1.90 12.64
CA VAL A 19 -3.94 -2.13 12.70
C VAL A 19 -3.15 -0.83 12.87
N ILE A 20 -3.57 0.22 12.17
CA ILE A 20 -2.93 1.52 12.16
C ILE A 20 -3.92 2.54 12.72
N PRO A 21 -3.48 3.44 13.61
CA PRO A 21 -4.34 4.51 14.13
C PRO A 21 -4.91 5.39 13.01
N PRO A 22 -6.18 5.83 13.09
CA PRO A 22 -6.79 6.67 12.07
C PRO A 22 -6.01 7.96 11.79
N GLU A 23 -5.39 8.56 12.80
CA GLU A 23 -4.56 9.75 12.68
C GLU A 23 -3.34 9.54 11.76
N ASP A 24 -2.69 8.39 11.84
CA ASP A 24 -1.56 8.04 10.99
C ASP A 24 -2.02 7.86 9.54
N VAL A 25 -3.18 7.25 9.35
CA VAL A 25 -3.84 7.15 8.02
C VAL A 25 -4.15 8.55 7.47
N GLN A 26 -4.73 9.44 8.28
CA GLN A 26 -5.01 10.81 7.84
C GLN A 26 -3.73 11.59 7.51
N SER A 27 -2.62 11.31 8.20
CA SER A 27 -1.35 11.99 7.96
C SER A 27 -0.74 11.64 6.61
N VAL A 28 -0.88 10.39 6.14
CA VAL A 28 -0.23 9.92 4.91
C VAL A 28 -1.02 10.23 3.64
N ILE A 29 -2.35 10.42 3.73
CA ILE A 29 -3.21 10.71 2.56
C ILE A 29 -2.72 11.91 1.74
N PRO A 30 -2.43 13.09 2.34
CA PRO A 30 -1.90 14.23 1.58
C PRO A 30 -0.54 13.96 0.92
N ARG A 31 0.26 13.05 1.47
CA ARG A 31 1.54 12.66 0.88
C ARG A 31 1.35 11.74 -0.33
N MET A 32 0.33 10.89 -0.31
CA MET A 32 -0.08 10.12 -1.49
C MET A 32 -0.49 11.05 -2.65
N ASP A 33 -1.25 12.11 -2.35
CA ASP A 33 -1.63 13.13 -3.35
C ASP A 33 -0.40 13.89 -3.87
N ALA A 34 0.54 14.26 -3.00
CA ALA A 34 1.80 14.90 -3.38
C ALA A 34 2.62 14.04 -4.35
N LEU A 35 2.74 12.72 -4.09
CA LEU A 35 3.41 11.78 -4.99
C LEU A 35 2.77 11.73 -6.38
N ILE A 36 1.43 11.78 -6.46
CA ILE A 36 0.70 11.82 -7.74
C ILE A 36 0.96 13.13 -8.48
N ALA A 37 1.03 14.24 -7.75
CA ALA A 37 1.36 15.56 -8.30
C ALA A 37 2.84 15.71 -8.72
N GLY A 38 3.70 14.77 -8.32
CA GLY A 38 5.15 14.83 -8.60
C GLY A 38 5.96 15.56 -7.55
N ASP A 39 5.36 15.87 -6.40
CA ASP A 39 6.06 16.46 -5.25
C ASP A 39 6.66 15.34 -4.39
N TYR A 40 7.93 15.05 -4.64
CA TYR A 40 8.69 14.01 -3.97
C TYR A 40 9.51 14.63 -2.82
N GLU A 41 9.15 14.32 -1.57
CA GLU A 41 9.84 14.85 -0.38
C GLU A 41 11.34 14.60 -0.42
N THR A 42 11.75 13.43 -0.88
CA THR A 42 13.15 13.01 -0.92
C THR A 42 13.92 13.58 -2.12
N GLY A 43 13.23 14.26 -3.04
CA GLY A 43 13.74 14.65 -4.34
C GLY A 43 13.95 13.48 -5.31
N VAL A 44 13.61 12.24 -4.92
CA VAL A 44 13.79 11.03 -5.73
C VAL A 44 12.43 10.60 -6.29
N PRO A 45 12.27 10.50 -7.64
CA PRO A 45 11.03 10.01 -8.22
C PRO A 45 10.81 8.51 -7.94
N PRO A 46 9.54 8.04 -7.94
CA PRO A 46 9.24 6.63 -7.74
C PRO A 46 9.84 5.75 -8.83
N HIS A 47 10.13 4.50 -8.48
CA HIS A 47 10.83 3.55 -9.35
C HIS A 47 10.15 3.40 -10.72
N SER A 48 8.84 3.14 -10.73
CA SER A 48 8.03 2.96 -11.95
C SER A 48 6.57 3.32 -11.71
N GLY A 49 5.76 3.27 -12.77
CA GLY A 49 4.33 3.56 -12.72
C GLY A 49 3.98 4.99 -13.14
N PHE A 50 2.87 5.49 -12.60
CA PHE A 50 2.27 6.79 -12.92
C PHE A 50 3.28 7.94 -12.80
N ARG A 51 3.16 8.92 -13.70
CA ARG A 51 3.98 10.13 -13.76
C ARG A 51 3.08 11.37 -13.82
N PRO A 52 3.55 12.52 -13.33
CA PRO A 52 2.83 13.78 -13.49
C PRO A 52 2.51 14.06 -14.96
N GLY A 53 1.23 14.30 -15.25
CA GLY A 53 0.71 14.50 -16.60
C GLY A 53 0.08 13.26 -17.24
N ASP A 54 0.24 12.07 -16.64
CA ASP A 54 -0.50 10.88 -17.06
C ASP A 54 -2.02 11.06 -16.81
N PRO A 55 -2.89 10.37 -17.58
CA PRO A 55 -4.32 10.45 -17.37
C PRO A 55 -4.74 9.98 -15.97
N THR A 56 -5.50 10.80 -15.27
CA THR A 56 -6.01 10.53 -13.91
C THR A 56 -7.42 9.94 -13.90
N ASP A 57 -7.94 9.54 -15.07
CA ASP A 57 -9.29 8.96 -15.27
C ASP A 57 -9.30 7.42 -15.18
N ARG A 58 -8.16 6.82 -14.82
CA ARG A 58 -7.91 5.37 -14.79
C ARG A 58 -7.09 5.00 -13.56
N LEU A 59 -6.84 3.71 -13.37
CA LEU A 59 -6.00 3.21 -12.29
C LEU A 59 -4.66 3.96 -12.25
N ILE A 60 -4.39 4.61 -11.13
CA ILE A 60 -3.09 5.19 -10.82
C ILE A 60 -2.33 4.13 -10.02
N LYS A 61 -1.15 3.77 -10.52
CA LYS A 61 -0.24 2.82 -9.85
C LYS A 61 1.15 3.42 -9.79
N ILE A 62 1.68 3.60 -8.58
CA ILE A 62 3.06 4.05 -8.35
C ILE A 62 3.80 2.95 -7.59
N ASP A 63 4.94 2.52 -8.12
CA ASP A 63 5.78 1.47 -7.54
C ASP A 63 6.89 2.07 -6.67
N GLN A 64 7.08 1.47 -5.50
CA GLN A 64 8.06 1.87 -4.49
C GLN A 64 7.95 3.36 -4.04
N PRO A 65 6.74 3.88 -3.74
CA PRO A 65 6.56 5.27 -3.32
C PRO A 65 7.27 5.62 -2.01
N HIS A 66 7.54 4.63 -1.16
CA HIS A 66 8.30 4.77 0.09
C HIS A 66 9.77 5.22 -0.11
N LEU A 67 10.30 5.16 -1.33
CA LEU A 67 11.60 5.73 -1.66
C LEU A 67 11.53 7.24 -1.93
N SER A 68 10.34 7.73 -2.31
CA SER A 68 10.06 9.11 -2.70
C SER A 68 9.54 9.99 -1.56
N ASP A 69 9.10 9.37 -0.45
CA ASP A 69 8.49 10.07 0.68
C ASP A 69 8.77 9.36 2.01
N HIS A 70 9.31 10.08 3.00
CA HIS A 70 9.70 9.53 4.29
C HIS A 70 8.50 9.21 5.17
N MET A 71 7.42 9.97 5.07
CA MET A 71 6.18 9.71 5.81
C MET A 71 5.49 8.46 5.26
N VAL A 72 5.42 8.29 3.93
CA VAL A 72 4.93 7.05 3.31
C VAL A 72 5.76 5.86 3.77
N ARG A 73 7.10 5.97 3.77
CA ARG A 73 7.98 4.91 4.28
C ARG A 73 7.68 4.55 5.73
N SER A 74 7.54 5.56 6.59
CA SER A 74 7.24 5.35 8.01
C SER A 74 5.89 4.65 8.18
N PHE A 75 4.87 5.09 7.44
CA PHE A 75 3.53 4.52 7.47
C PHE A 75 3.50 3.04 7.06
N VAL A 76 4.10 2.68 5.91
CA VAL A 76 4.13 1.28 5.46
C VAL A 76 5.07 0.40 6.28
N SER A 77 5.94 0.99 7.09
CA SER A 77 6.83 0.30 8.02
C SER A 77 6.29 0.29 9.45
N HIS A 78 5.01 0.63 9.65
CA HIS A 78 4.40 0.65 10.98
C HIS A 78 4.54 -0.74 11.65
N PRO A 79 5.07 -0.84 12.89
CA PRO A 79 5.39 -2.13 13.50
C PRO A 79 4.21 -3.12 13.59
N GLU A 80 2.99 -2.61 13.80
CA GLU A 80 1.79 -3.45 13.87
C GLU A 80 1.49 -4.18 12.56
N ILE A 81 1.83 -3.61 11.39
CA ILE A 81 1.70 -4.31 10.10
C ILE A 81 2.59 -5.56 10.12
N GLY A 82 3.85 -5.40 10.54
CA GLY A 82 4.80 -6.50 10.66
C GLY A 82 4.36 -7.54 11.70
N ARG A 83 3.80 -7.12 12.83
CA ARG A 83 3.27 -8.02 13.86
C ARG A 83 2.10 -8.85 13.33
N CYS A 84 1.14 -8.23 12.63
CA CYS A 84 0.02 -8.94 12.01
C CYS A 84 0.50 -9.91 10.92
N ALA A 85 1.44 -9.51 10.07
CA ALA A 85 2.02 -10.38 9.04
C ALA A 85 2.76 -11.58 9.66
N ALA A 86 3.54 -11.36 10.73
CA ALA A 86 4.23 -12.43 11.45
C ALA A 86 3.25 -13.40 12.12
N GLU A 87 2.17 -12.88 12.73
CA GLU A 87 1.12 -13.69 13.34
C GLU A 87 0.41 -14.55 12.29
N ALA A 88 0.00 -13.97 11.16
CA ALA A 88 -0.72 -14.67 10.10
C ALA A 88 0.12 -15.77 9.42
N THR A 89 1.42 -15.52 9.25
CA THR A 89 2.32 -16.40 8.47
C THR A 89 3.19 -17.33 9.33
N GLY A 90 3.25 -17.10 10.64
CA GLY A 90 4.21 -17.77 11.53
C GLY A 90 5.67 -17.36 11.30
N ALA A 91 5.92 -16.28 10.56
CA ALA A 91 7.28 -15.84 10.23
C ALA A 91 8.03 -15.34 11.47
N GLY A 92 9.29 -15.77 11.63
CA GLY A 92 10.18 -15.25 12.68
C GLY A 92 10.70 -13.84 12.40
N TRP A 93 10.58 -13.38 11.15
CA TRP A 93 10.91 -12.01 10.75
C TRP A 93 10.14 -11.62 9.48
N VAL A 94 9.80 -10.34 9.38
CA VAL A 94 9.10 -9.74 8.23
C VAL A 94 9.90 -8.52 7.76
N GLN A 95 10.11 -8.42 6.45
CA GLN A 95 10.79 -7.29 5.82
C GLN A 95 9.87 -6.63 4.80
N LEU A 96 9.84 -5.29 4.80
CA LEU A 96 9.24 -4.55 3.70
C LEU A 96 10.02 -4.83 2.41
N TRP A 97 9.33 -5.33 1.39
CA TRP A 97 9.93 -5.65 0.09
C TRP A 97 9.36 -4.81 -1.04
N ALA A 98 8.04 -4.83 -1.21
CA ALA A 98 7.35 -4.13 -2.28
C ALA A 98 6.21 -3.27 -1.72
N VAL A 99 6.09 -2.05 -2.23
CA VAL A 99 5.01 -1.12 -1.90
C VAL A 99 4.44 -0.60 -3.19
N GLN A 100 3.12 -0.62 -3.31
CA GLN A 100 2.39 -0.02 -4.40
C GLN A 100 1.37 0.98 -3.85
N LEU A 101 1.39 2.20 -4.37
CA LEU A 101 0.29 3.14 -4.19
C LEU A 101 -0.69 2.92 -5.36
N LEU A 102 -1.90 2.49 -5.03
CA LEU A 102 -2.98 2.21 -5.98
C LEU A 102 -4.15 3.15 -5.69
N VAL A 103 -4.55 3.97 -6.67
CA VAL A 103 -5.75 4.81 -6.58
C VAL A 103 -6.70 4.44 -7.72
N LYS A 104 -7.96 4.20 -7.36
CA LYS A 104 -9.07 3.94 -8.30
C LYS A 104 -9.96 5.18 -8.34
N PRO A 105 -9.79 6.08 -9.34
CA PRO A 105 -10.62 7.27 -9.45
C PRO A 105 -12.09 6.90 -9.59
N SER A 106 -12.98 7.70 -8.99
CA SER A 106 -14.41 7.52 -9.16
C SER A 106 -14.79 7.62 -10.64
N GLY A 107 -15.65 6.71 -11.12
CA GLY A 107 -16.12 6.73 -12.51
C GLY A 107 -15.14 6.17 -13.54
N SER A 108 -14.02 5.58 -13.13
CA SER A 108 -13.02 4.99 -14.06
C SER A 108 -13.52 3.78 -14.87
N GLY A 109 -14.70 3.24 -14.54
CA GLY A 109 -15.24 2.03 -15.15
C GLY A 109 -14.21 0.89 -15.18
N SER A 110 -14.08 0.23 -16.33
CA SER A 110 -13.09 -0.82 -16.55
C SER A 110 -11.64 -0.33 -16.48
N GLY A 111 -11.37 0.97 -16.67
CA GLY A 111 -10.04 1.55 -16.57
C GLY A 111 -9.46 1.57 -15.15
N GLY A 112 -10.29 1.37 -14.11
CA GLY A 112 -9.85 1.23 -12.72
C GLY A 112 -9.73 -0.22 -12.24
N HIS A 113 -10.01 -1.19 -13.10
CA HIS A 113 -10.00 -2.60 -12.71
C HIS A 113 -8.57 -3.11 -12.50
N ILE A 114 -8.42 -3.98 -11.50
CA ILE A 114 -7.26 -4.84 -11.34
C ILE A 114 -7.72 -6.23 -11.80
N GLY A 115 -7.04 -6.81 -12.78
CA GLY A 115 -7.38 -8.13 -13.32
C GLY A 115 -7.24 -9.22 -12.25
N PHE A 116 -7.92 -10.35 -12.43
CA PHE A 116 -7.75 -11.50 -11.54
C PHE A 116 -6.39 -12.14 -11.81
N HIS A 117 -5.58 -12.30 -10.76
CA HIS A 117 -4.22 -12.84 -10.85
C HIS A 117 -3.78 -13.41 -9.50
N GLN A 118 -2.65 -14.10 -9.52
CA GLN A 118 -1.86 -14.47 -8.36
C GLN A 118 -0.52 -13.77 -8.50
N ASP A 119 -0.01 -13.19 -7.40
CA ASP A 119 1.27 -12.48 -7.43
C ASP A 119 2.46 -13.42 -7.69
N THR A 120 2.43 -14.64 -7.13
CA THR A 120 3.42 -15.71 -7.31
C THR A 120 2.80 -17.09 -7.26
#